data_AF-A0A151RI59-F1
#
_entry.id   AF-A0A151RI59-F1
#
_cell.length_a   1.000
_cell.length_b   1.000
_cell.length_c   1.000
_cell.angle_alpha   90.00
_cell.angle_beta   90.00
_cell.angle_gamma   90.00
#
_symmetry.space_group_name_H-M   'P 1'
#
loop_
_entity.id
_entity.type
_entity.pdbx_description
1 polymer ?
#
loop_
_entity_poly.entity_id
_entity_poly.type
_entity_poly.pdbx_seq_one_letter_code
_entity_poly.pdbx_strand_id
1 'polypeptide(L)' 'MLFLMGLNEGYSHIRGQILLMDPIPPIEKVFPLVLQEEKQQELGIPTNSNDTPTAFAYKS' A
#
# COMPACT_ATOMS: atom_id res chain seq x y z
N MET A 1 -6.76 -10.70 -11.39
CA MET A 1 -7.60 -9.54 -11.79
C MET A 1 -6.84 -8.69 -12.79
N LEU A 2 -7.42 -8.39 -13.96
CA LEU A 2 -6.75 -7.61 -15.01
C LEU A 2 -6.30 -6.22 -14.52
N PHE A 3 -7.08 -5.59 -13.63
CA PHE A 3 -6.74 -4.32 -12.99
C PHE A 3 -5.35 -4.32 -12.34
N LEU A 4 -5.05 -5.33 -11.51
CA LEU A 4 -3.76 -5.44 -10.80
C LEU A 4 -2.57 -5.65 -11.74
N MET A 5 -2.79 -6.26 -12.90
CA MET A 5 -1.75 -6.51 -13.90
C MET A 5 -1.43 -5.27 -14.75
N GLY A 6 -2.37 -4.32 -14.84
CA GLY A 6 -2.19 -3.04 -15.52
C GLY A 6 -1.60 -1.93 -14.64
N LEU A 7 -1.35 -2.20 -13.36
CA LEU A 7 -0.72 -1.23 -12.45
C LEU A 7 0.78 -1.07 -12.75
N ASN A 8 1.31 0.13 -12.55
CA ASN A 8 2.73 0.45 -12.71
C ASN A 8 3.60 -0.28 -11.66
N GLU A 9 4.91 -0.41 -11.92
CA GLU A 9 5.88 -1.10 -11.06
C GLU A 9 5.96 -0.52 -9.63
N GLY A 10 5.70 0.78 -9.47
CA GLY A 10 5.60 1.45 -8.17
C GLY A 10 4.48 0.91 -7.26
N TYR A 11 3.50 0.19 -7.82
CA TYR A 11 2.40 -0.44 -7.06
C TYR A 11 2.66 -1.93 -6.78
N SER A 12 3.88 -2.43 -7.03
CA SER A 12 4.25 -3.82 -6.80
C SER A 12 4.00 -4.27 -5.35
N HIS A 13 4.22 -3.38 -4.38
CA HIS A 13 3.99 -3.64 -2.95
C HIS A 13 2.51 -3.93 -2.66
N ILE A 14 1.62 -2.99 -3.00
CA ILE A 14 0.18 -3.16 -2.75
C ILE A 14 -0.44 -4.26 -3.61
N ARG A 15 0.08 -4.48 -4.83
CA ARG A 15 -0.30 -5.62 -5.67
C ARG A 15 0.02 -6.94 -4.98
N GLY A 16 1.20 -7.05 -4.38
CA GLY A 16 1.59 -8.20 -3.57
C GLY A 16 0.64 -8.40 -2.39
N GLN A 17 0.40 -7.36 -1.60
CA GLN A 17 -0.53 -7.45 -0.47
C GLN A 17 -1.92 -7.94 -0.89
N ILE A 18 -2.51 -7.37 -1.94
CA ILE A 18 -3.84 -7.75 -2.42
C ILE A 18 -3.88 -9.21 -2.90
N LEU A 19 -2.82 -9.70 -3.54
CA LEU A 19 -2.70 -11.09 -3.97
C LEU A 19 -2.55 -12.07 -2.79
N LEU A 20 -1.98 -11.62 -1.67
CA LEU A 20 -1.84 -12.41 -0.45
C LEU A 20 -3.10 -12.39 0.44
N MET A 21 -4.07 -11.50 0.18
CA MET A 21 -5.34 -11.50 0.90
C MET A 21 -6.21 -12.68 0.45
N ASP A 22 -6.65 -13.51 1.39
CA ASP A 22 -7.55 -14.65 1.16
C ASP A 22 -8.86 -14.48 1.96
N PRO A 23 -10.03 -14.38 1.30
CA PRO A 23 -10.24 -14.37 -0.15
C PRO A 23 -9.81 -13.06 -0.80
N ILE A 24 -9.38 -13.14 -2.06
CA ILE A 24 -8.96 -11.95 -2.85
C ILE A 24 -10.12 -10.94 -2.86
N PRO A 25 -9.89 -9.71 -2.37
CA PRO A 25 -10.94 -8.71 -2.25
C PRO A 25 -11.47 -8.30 -3.63
N PRO A 26 -12.77 -7.97 -3.75
CA PRO A 26 -13.33 -7.46 -4.99
C PRO A 26 -12.73 -6.10 -5.35
N ILE A 27 -12.86 -5.73 -6.62
CA ILE A 27 -12.27 -4.49 -7.15
C ILE A 27 -12.72 -3.23 -6.42
N GLU A 28 -13.95 -3.21 -5.89
CA GLU A 28 -14.49 -2.09 -5.10
C GLU A 28 -13.69 -1.80 -3.83
N LYS A 29 -13.05 -2.82 -3.26
CA LYS A 29 -12.15 -2.66 -2.10
C LYS A 29 -10.71 -2.42 -2.52
N VAL A 30 -10.30 -2.95 -3.66
CA VAL A 30 -8.95 -2.78 -4.20
C VAL A 30 -8.72 -1.35 -4.70
N PHE A 31 -9.71 -0.72 -5.33
CA PHE A 31 -9.58 0.63 -5.88
C PHE A 31 -9.18 1.70 -4.83
N PRO A 32 -9.88 1.83 -3.68
CA PRO A 32 -9.47 2.79 -2.65
C PRO A 32 -8.13 2.45 -2.01
N LEU A 33 -7.73 1.17 -1.95
CA LEU A 33 -6.41 0.77 -1.45
C LEU A 33 -5.29 1.31 -2.35
N VAL A 34 -5.44 1.18 -3.68
CA VAL A 34 -4.47 1.72 -4.64
C VAL A 34 -4.42 3.26 -4.59
N LEU A 35 -5.57 3.93 -4.47
CA LEU A 35 -5.63 5.38 -4.34
C LEU A 35 -4.93 5.89 -3.07
N GLN A 36 -5.06 5.15 -1.97
CA GLN A 36 -4.38 5.49 -0.72
C GLN A 36 -2.87 5.33 -0.86
N GLU A 37 -2.40 4.26 -1.52
CA GLU A 37 -0.97 4.05 -1.81
C GLU A 37 -0.41 5.18 -2.66
N GLU A 38 -1.10 5.60 -3.73
CA GLU A 38 -0.70 6.72 -4.58
C GLU A 38 -0.51 8.00 -3.76
N LYS A 39 -1.46 8.31 -2.87
CA LYS A 39 -1.37 9.49 -2.01
C LYS A 39 -0.22 9.40 -1.00
N GLN A 40 0.07 8.20 -0.48
CA GLN A 40 1.19 7.98 0.44
C GLN A 40 2.54 8.13 -0.28
N GLN A 41 2.64 7.67 -1.51
CA GLN A 41 3.82 7.90 -2.36
C GLN A 41 4.01 9.37 -2.70
N GLU A 42 2.92 10.11 -2.98
CA GLU A 42 2.97 11.57 -3.19
C GLU A 42 3.49 12.31 -1.96
N LEU A 43 3.10 11.87 -0.77
CA LEU A 43 3.59 12.41 0.52
C LEU A 43 5.03 11.98 0.85
N GLY A 44 5.64 11.12 0.03
CA GLY A 44 6.99 10.59 0.27
C GLY A 44 7.10 9.71 1.51
N ILE A 45 5.97 9.18 1.99
CA ILE A 45 5.94 8.29 3.16
C ILE A 45 6.23 6.88 2.65
N PRO A 46 7.39 6.28 2.95
CA PRO A 46 7.64 4.91 2.55
C PRO A 46 6.66 4.00 3.30
N THR A 47 5.86 3.26 2.54
CA THR A 47 4.95 2.22 3.03
C THR A 47 5.73 0.96 3.43
N ASN A 48 6.83 1.11 4.17
CA ASN A 48 7.44 0.00 4.88
C ASN A 48 6.61 -0.25 6.13
N SER A 49 5.64 -1.15 6.04
CA SER A 49 4.82 -1.64 7.14
C SER A 49 5.61 -2.53 8.12
N ASN A 50 6.81 -2.09 8.53
CA ASN A 50 7.63 -2.63 9.61
C ASN A 50 8.42 -1.53 10.36
N ASP A 51 8.45 -0.29 9.87
CA ASP A 51 9.14 0.79 10.57
C ASP A 51 8.18 1.36 11.62
N THR A 52 8.31 0.82 12.84
CA THR A 52 7.82 1.46 14.06
C THR A 52 8.07 2.97 13.96
N PRO A 53 7.07 3.84 14.11
CA PRO A 53 7.29 5.28 14.14
C PRO A 53 8.06 5.62 15.41
N THR A 54 9.38 5.55 15.35
CA THR A 54 10.31 6.17 16.29
C THR A 54 10.30 7.68 16.07
N ALA A 55 9.12 8.30 16.18
CA ALA A 55 8.92 9.75 16.07
C ALA A 55 8.41 10.39 17.38
N PHE A 56 8.44 9.65 18.49
CA PHE A 56 8.14 10.17 19.84
C PHE A 56 9.21 9.87 20.91
N ALA A 57 10.42 9.45 20.51
CA ALA A 57 11.54 9.26 21.44
C ALA A 57 12.49 10.47 21.45
N TYR A 58 11.93 11.67 21.61
CA TYR A 58 12.66 12.82 22.10
C TYR A 58 12.02 13.26 23.41
N LYS A 59 12.87 13.40 24.44
CA LYS A 59 12.66 14.02 25.75
C LYS A 59 12.48 13.07 26.94
N SER A 60 13.61 12.72 27.56
CA SER A 60 13.85 12.82 29.01
C SER A 60 15.33 12.97 29.28
#